data_AF-A0A9W4UD30-F1
#
_entry.id   AF-A0A9W4UD30-F1
#
_cell.length_a   1.000
_cell.length_b   1.000
_cell.length_c   1.000
_cell.angle_alpha   90.00
_cell.angle_beta   90.00
_cell.angle_gamma   90.00
#
_symmetry.space_group_name_H-M   'P 1'
#
loop_
_entity.id
_entity.type
_entity.pdbx_description
1 polymer ?
#
loop_
_entity_poly.entity_id
_entity_poly.type
_entity_poly.pdbx_seq_one_letter_code
_entity_poly.pdbx_strand_id
1 'polypeptide(L)'
;MTYGGERGVPFNQIWSMSGPPGTALKITSDASTAYTLAVSRRLECGDDLKEEEKVLQCLRNVPMDQLLDVAMAYSRENHPPLGLFTFIPSVDDDFIPGRTSALYGAGKFVKEIPIVYGWAQDDGATNAGPGHLINSEDDIIPLIKNFASDLTPEQISNLFSHYQEEDFRYELDNYNARKENSEPAISIHFFRLTRILRDMLFTCSSLHFGRAVAQQSKLLDNDFAGVHLYVLNQSMLTPLWKRAGMPYIGVSHGSDHNYIFGGHFPEGEVSPADQELSEKFVKSFAAFAYTGNPNLSRDADFQDWPAVGEGERAASGEIPLQVIGGPLGSGSCRVRSDGSDGGKWAPGEDVSQQIIGEGVGYESMKSKAEALRLQQLEREKLVERCAFIDGLSETLGV
;
A
#
# COMPACT_ATOMS: atom_id res chain seq x y z
N MET A 1 -0.19 18.15 -0.41
CA MET A 1 0.47 18.59 0.85
C MET A 1 1.60 19.58 0.61
N THR A 2 2.17 19.61 -0.60
CA THR A 2 3.26 20.51 -0.94
C THR A 2 2.93 21.95 -0.57
N TYR A 3 3.86 22.65 0.09
CA TYR A 3 3.65 24.02 0.58
C TYR A 3 2.40 24.17 1.47
N GLY A 4 2.03 23.12 2.21
CA GLY A 4 0.85 23.11 3.09
C GLY A 4 -0.48 23.18 2.34
N GLY A 5 -0.48 22.97 1.01
CA GLY A 5 -1.64 23.18 0.16
C GLY A 5 -1.98 24.65 -0.12
N GLU A 6 -1.09 25.59 0.24
CA GLU A 6 -1.27 27.02 -0.03
C GLU A 6 -1.03 27.37 -1.50
N ARG A 7 -0.23 26.55 -2.19
CA ARG A 7 -0.01 26.64 -3.63
C ARG A 7 -0.87 25.59 -4.32
N GLY A 8 -1.49 25.95 -5.43
CA GLY A 8 -2.19 25.00 -6.30
C GLY A 8 -1.24 23.95 -6.90
N VAL A 9 -1.80 23.01 -7.66
CA VAL A 9 -1.04 21.93 -8.30
C VAL A 9 -1.09 22.04 -9.83
N PRO A 10 -0.06 21.59 -10.56
CA PRO A 10 -0.02 21.61 -12.02
C PRO A 10 -0.74 20.41 -12.67
N PHE A 11 -1.59 19.72 -11.92
CA PHE A 11 -2.35 18.53 -12.34
C PHE A 11 -3.76 18.60 -11.76
N ASN A 12 -4.69 17.80 -12.30
CA ASN A 12 -6.08 17.81 -11.88
C ASN A 12 -6.54 16.50 -11.22
N GLN A 13 -5.76 15.41 -11.33
CA GLN A 13 -6.10 14.06 -10.88
C GLN A 13 -4.84 13.31 -10.45
N ILE A 14 -5.00 12.30 -9.59
CA ILE A 14 -3.89 11.45 -9.12
C ILE A 14 -4.28 9.98 -9.26
N TRP A 15 -3.41 9.18 -9.88
CA TRP A 15 -3.45 7.73 -9.78
C TRP A 15 -2.16 7.27 -9.10
N SER A 16 -2.26 6.78 -7.86
CA SER A 16 -1.12 6.33 -7.06
C SER A 16 -1.18 4.82 -6.85
N MET A 17 -0.13 4.13 -7.33
CA MET A 17 0.07 2.70 -7.20
C MET A 17 1.17 2.46 -6.18
N SER A 18 0.85 1.84 -5.04
CA SER A 18 1.81 1.47 -3.99
C SER A 18 2.72 2.62 -3.54
N GLY A 19 2.17 3.84 -3.42
CA GLY A 19 2.97 5.04 -3.15
C GLY A 19 2.18 6.13 -2.41
N PRO A 20 1.87 5.95 -1.13
CA PRO A 20 1.15 6.95 -0.36
C PRO A 20 2.04 8.16 -0.03
N PRO A 21 1.44 9.34 0.20
CA PRO A 21 2.16 10.54 0.61
C PRO A 21 2.83 10.46 2.00
N GLY A 22 2.67 9.37 2.76
CA GLY A 22 3.27 9.17 4.08
C GLY A 22 3.71 7.72 4.28
N THR A 23 4.48 7.19 3.35
CA THR A 23 5.19 5.90 3.51
C THR A 23 6.00 5.98 4.80
N ALA A 24 5.97 4.95 5.67
CA ALA A 24 6.67 4.89 6.98
C ALA A 24 8.21 5.00 6.86
N LEU A 25 8.67 6.18 6.49
CA LEU A 25 10.03 6.65 6.40
C LEU A 25 10.08 7.90 7.28
N LYS A 26 11.04 7.96 8.19
CA LYS A 26 11.14 9.05 9.17
C LYS A 26 11.67 10.34 8.52
N ILE A 27 10.83 10.98 7.69
CA ILE A 27 11.17 12.20 6.95
C ILE A 27 11.38 13.43 7.85
N THR A 28 10.98 13.33 9.12
CA THR A 28 11.18 14.36 10.15
C THR A 28 12.54 14.27 10.86
N SER A 29 13.35 13.26 10.53
CA SER A 29 14.68 13.06 11.14
C SER A 29 15.78 13.88 10.46
N ASP A 30 16.95 13.91 11.10
CA ASP A 30 18.19 14.45 10.55
C ASP A 30 18.95 13.44 9.66
N ALA A 31 18.32 12.32 9.28
CA ALA A 31 18.95 11.26 8.49
C ALA A 31 19.53 11.78 7.18
N SER A 32 18.81 12.62 6.43
CA SER A 32 19.30 13.21 5.18
C SER A 32 20.58 14.03 5.38
N THR A 33 20.68 14.77 6.48
CA THR A 33 21.89 15.52 6.86
C THR A 33 23.01 14.55 7.22
N ALA A 34 22.77 13.60 8.11
CA ALA A 34 23.76 12.62 8.56
C ALA A 34 24.36 11.83 7.38
N TYR A 35 23.52 11.39 6.44
CA TYR A 35 23.93 10.62 5.26
C TYR A 35 24.70 11.47 4.26
N THR A 36 24.30 12.74 4.07
CA THR A 36 25.04 13.69 3.22
C THR A 36 26.44 13.93 3.77
N LEU A 37 26.58 14.15 5.08
CA LEU A 37 27.88 14.34 5.73
C LEU A 37 28.74 13.08 5.69
N ALA A 38 28.14 11.89 5.78
CA ALA A 38 28.86 10.63 5.65
C ALA A 38 29.46 10.44 4.24
N VAL A 39 28.70 10.78 3.19
CA VAL A 39 29.22 10.80 1.81
C VAL A 39 30.31 11.86 1.66
N SER A 40 30.09 13.07 2.19
CA SER A 40 31.07 14.16 2.15
C SER A 40 32.40 13.79 2.80
N ARG A 41 32.36 13.10 3.95
CA ARG A 41 33.56 12.59 4.63
C ARG A 41 34.33 11.59 3.76
N ARG A 42 33.63 10.68 3.04
CA ARG A 42 34.25 9.70 2.13
C ARG A 42 34.88 10.34 0.89
N LEU A 43 34.43 11.53 0.52
CA LEU A 43 34.98 12.33 -0.58
C LEU A 43 36.02 13.35 -0.12
N GLU A 44 36.41 13.32 1.15
CA GLU A 44 37.37 14.26 1.75
C GLU A 44 36.92 15.73 1.68
N CYS A 45 35.60 15.97 1.59
CA CYS A 45 35.01 17.31 1.56
C CYS A 45 34.73 17.90 2.96
N GLY A 46 35.00 17.13 4.03
CA GLY A 46 34.68 17.50 5.41
C GLY A 46 33.25 17.15 5.81
N ASP A 47 32.93 17.34 7.08
CA ASP A 47 31.66 16.95 7.69
C ASP A 47 31.18 17.92 8.81
N ASP A 48 31.82 19.08 8.93
CA ASP A 48 31.43 20.10 9.90
C ASP A 48 30.32 20.98 9.30
N LEU A 49 29.13 20.92 9.90
CA LEU A 49 28.00 21.76 9.52
C LEU A 49 28.27 23.26 9.73
N LYS A 50 29.23 23.64 10.58
CA LYS A 50 29.66 25.05 10.70
C LYS A 50 30.38 25.54 9.44
N GLU A 51 30.82 24.62 8.59
CA GLU A 51 31.48 24.89 7.31
C GLU A 51 30.62 24.43 6.12
N GLU A 52 29.29 24.40 6.27
CA GLU A 52 28.36 23.86 5.26
C GLU A 52 28.59 24.38 3.84
N GLU A 53 28.88 25.67 3.66
CA GLU A 53 29.12 26.26 2.34
C GLU A 53 30.40 25.71 1.70
N LYS A 54 31.45 25.47 2.50
CA LYS A 54 32.69 24.87 2.01
C LYS A 54 32.49 23.39 1.66
N VAL A 55 31.77 22.66 2.52
CA VAL A 55 31.40 21.26 2.28
C VAL A 55 30.62 21.15 0.96
N LEU A 56 29.59 21.98 0.78
CA LEU A 56 28.77 22.00 -0.42
C LEU A 56 29.56 22.40 -1.66
N GLN A 57 30.41 23.41 -1.56
CA GLN A 57 31.26 23.83 -2.67
C GLN A 57 32.27 22.74 -3.07
N CYS A 58 32.81 22.00 -2.10
CA CYS A 58 33.65 20.84 -2.38
C CYS A 58 32.87 19.75 -3.11
N LEU A 59 31.70 19.35 -2.60
CA LEU A 59 30.84 18.33 -3.22
C LEU A 59 30.47 18.69 -4.66
N ARG A 60 30.20 19.98 -4.96
CA ARG A 60 29.93 20.47 -6.32
C ARG A 60 31.13 20.36 -7.27
N ASN A 61 32.35 20.32 -6.74
CA ASN A 61 33.58 20.19 -7.52
C ASN A 61 34.02 18.72 -7.70
N VAL A 62 33.41 17.78 -6.99
CA VAL A 62 33.67 16.35 -7.17
C VAL A 62 33.13 15.89 -8.53
N PRO A 63 33.90 15.15 -9.33
CA PRO A 63 33.40 14.50 -10.54
C PRO A 63 32.14 13.67 -10.26
N MET A 64 31.12 13.78 -11.12
CA MET A 64 29.81 13.16 -10.88
C MET A 64 29.87 11.64 -10.77
N ASP A 65 30.74 10.98 -11.53
CA ASP A 65 30.98 9.54 -11.45
C ASP A 65 31.51 9.14 -10.06
N GLN A 66 32.50 9.87 -9.55
CA GLN A 66 33.04 9.65 -8.22
C GLN A 66 32.00 9.89 -7.11
N LEU A 67 31.23 10.98 -7.21
CA LEU A 67 30.16 11.29 -6.25
C LEU A 67 29.10 10.18 -6.24
N LEU A 68 28.69 9.71 -7.43
CA LEU A 68 27.70 8.65 -7.56
C LEU A 68 28.20 7.33 -6.99
N ASP A 69 29.44 6.93 -7.30
CA ASP A 69 30.01 5.68 -6.82
C ASP A 69 30.08 5.65 -5.29
N VAL A 70 30.54 6.74 -4.67
CA VAL A 70 30.63 6.85 -3.22
C VAL A 70 29.24 6.90 -2.57
N ALA A 71 28.30 7.67 -3.12
CA ALA A 71 26.95 7.76 -2.59
C ALA A 71 26.20 6.42 -2.68
N MET A 72 26.36 5.69 -3.80
CA MET A 72 25.75 4.38 -4.00
C MET A 72 26.38 3.29 -3.15
N ALA A 73 27.71 3.34 -2.94
CA ALA A 73 28.38 2.45 -1.99
C ALA A 73 27.87 2.68 -0.56
N TYR A 74 27.84 3.95 -0.12
CA TYR A 74 27.30 4.32 1.19
C TYR A 74 25.85 3.86 1.36
N SER A 75 25.01 4.08 0.36
CA SER A 75 23.61 3.71 0.38
C SER A 75 23.41 2.20 0.58
N ARG A 76 24.12 1.35 -0.18
CA ARG A 76 24.06 -0.12 -0.01
C ARG A 76 24.57 -0.60 1.35
N GLU A 77 25.56 0.07 1.91
CA GLU A 77 26.07 -0.25 3.25
C GLU A 77 25.07 0.15 4.34
N ASN A 78 24.39 1.28 4.18
CA ASN A 78 23.42 1.78 5.16
C ASN A 78 22.10 1.01 5.12
N HIS A 79 21.61 0.67 3.92
CA HIS A 79 20.35 -0.08 3.73
C HIS A 79 20.54 -1.24 2.73
N PRO A 80 21.17 -2.35 3.15
CA PRO A 80 21.45 -3.47 2.26
C PRO A 80 20.18 -4.18 1.78
N PRO A 81 20.22 -4.85 0.61
CA PRO A 81 21.35 -4.93 -0.32
C PRO A 81 21.34 -3.83 -1.41
N LEU A 82 20.19 -3.17 -1.62
CA LEU A 82 19.99 -2.24 -2.75
C LEU A 82 20.19 -0.77 -2.39
N GLY A 83 20.33 -0.43 -1.12
CA GLY A 83 20.45 0.96 -0.67
C GLY A 83 19.14 1.75 -0.70
N LEU A 84 18.01 1.07 -0.91
CA LEU A 84 16.71 1.73 -0.92
C LEU A 84 16.47 2.46 0.40
N PHE A 85 15.84 3.63 0.31
CA PHE A 85 15.51 4.46 1.46
C PHE A 85 16.70 5.04 2.26
N THR A 86 17.92 5.09 1.69
CA THR A 86 19.00 5.90 2.28
C THR A 86 18.69 7.39 2.12
N PHE A 87 18.65 7.88 0.88
CA PHE A 87 18.32 9.28 0.62
C PHE A 87 16.82 9.40 0.40
N ILE A 88 16.11 9.79 1.45
CA ILE A 88 14.65 9.95 1.49
C ILE A 88 14.24 11.43 1.46
N PRO A 89 12.99 11.76 1.10
CA PRO A 89 12.46 13.10 1.32
C PRO A 89 12.61 13.52 2.80
N SER A 90 12.76 14.81 3.04
CA SER A 90 12.83 15.39 4.39
C SER A 90 11.86 16.55 4.52
N VAL A 91 11.40 16.81 5.75
CA VAL A 91 10.72 18.07 6.09
C VAL A 91 11.73 19.21 5.92
N ASP A 92 11.41 20.16 5.05
CA ASP A 92 12.30 21.26 4.65
C ASP A 92 11.72 22.64 5.00
N ASP A 93 10.59 22.68 5.72
CA ASP A 93 9.84 23.89 6.07
C ASP A 93 9.39 24.75 4.87
N ASP A 94 9.44 24.21 3.63
CA ASP A 94 8.94 24.83 2.40
C ASP A 94 8.10 23.83 1.58
N PHE A 95 8.75 22.98 0.79
CA PHE A 95 8.03 22.03 -0.07
C PHE A 95 7.26 21.00 0.76
N ILE A 96 7.88 20.43 1.79
CA ILE A 96 7.24 19.55 2.79
C ILE A 96 7.35 20.28 4.14
N PRO A 97 6.35 21.11 4.51
CA PRO A 97 6.45 21.98 5.68
C PRO A 97 6.20 21.29 7.02
N GLY A 98 6.08 19.96 7.02
CA GLY A 98 5.84 19.19 8.23
C GLY A 98 5.51 17.74 7.98
N ARG A 99 5.29 17.03 9.08
CA ARG A 99 4.91 15.61 9.10
C ARG A 99 3.57 15.39 8.37
N THR A 100 3.53 14.41 7.48
CA THR A 100 2.43 14.19 6.52
C THR A 100 1.08 13.95 7.21
N SER A 101 1.03 13.13 8.25
CA SER A 101 -0.17 12.86 9.05
C SER A 101 -0.71 14.11 9.76
N ALA A 102 0.17 14.97 10.26
CA ALA A 102 -0.22 16.26 10.82
C ALA A 102 -0.81 17.19 9.75
N LEU A 103 -0.24 17.17 8.54
CA LEU A 103 -0.79 17.90 7.39
C LEU A 103 -2.15 17.33 6.95
N TYR A 104 -2.36 16.00 7.01
CA TYR A 104 -3.64 15.36 6.74
C TYR A 104 -4.72 15.85 7.71
N GLY A 105 -4.46 15.71 9.02
CA GLY A 105 -5.40 16.09 10.07
C GLY A 105 -5.74 17.57 10.08
N ALA A 106 -4.77 18.44 9.75
CA ALA A 106 -4.98 19.88 9.65
C ALA A 106 -5.58 20.33 8.31
N GLY A 107 -5.77 19.43 7.35
CA GLY A 107 -6.24 19.80 6.02
C GLY A 107 -5.28 20.65 5.20
N LYS A 108 -3.97 20.51 5.45
CA LYS A 108 -2.92 21.26 4.76
C LYS A 108 -2.46 20.55 3.49
N PHE A 109 -3.38 20.45 2.54
CA PHE A 109 -3.17 19.92 1.20
C PHE A 109 -4.14 20.56 0.21
N VAL A 110 -3.91 20.40 -1.09
CA VAL A 110 -4.85 20.86 -2.12
C VAL A 110 -6.03 19.91 -2.17
N LYS A 111 -7.25 20.46 -2.13
CA LYS A 111 -8.52 19.73 -2.13
C LYS A 111 -9.05 19.64 -3.56
N GLU A 112 -10.15 18.90 -3.74
CA GLU A 112 -10.88 18.82 -5.02
C GLU A 112 -10.05 18.18 -6.15
N ILE A 113 -9.01 17.42 -5.79
CA ILE A 113 -8.25 16.58 -6.71
C ILE A 113 -8.76 15.15 -6.58
N PRO A 114 -9.43 14.57 -7.60
CA PRO A 114 -9.83 13.17 -7.59
C PRO A 114 -8.61 12.27 -7.50
N ILE A 115 -8.72 11.19 -6.74
CA ILE A 115 -7.59 10.27 -6.51
C ILE A 115 -8.03 8.82 -6.67
N VAL A 116 -7.21 8.01 -7.32
CA VAL A 116 -7.22 6.55 -7.19
C VAL A 116 -5.97 6.13 -6.42
N TYR A 117 -6.15 5.48 -5.28
CA TYR A 117 -5.08 4.77 -4.58
C TYR A 117 -5.22 3.27 -4.80
N GLY A 118 -4.10 2.58 -4.94
CA GLY A 118 -4.10 1.14 -4.75
C GLY A 118 -2.77 0.58 -4.33
N TRP A 119 -2.80 -0.70 -4.02
CA TRP A 119 -1.66 -1.48 -3.57
C TRP A 119 -1.78 -2.91 -4.09
N ALA A 120 -0.63 -3.58 -4.17
CA ALA A 120 -0.58 -5.00 -4.44
C ALA A 120 -0.95 -5.81 -3.18
N GLN A 121 -1.61 -6.95 -3.34
CA GLN A 121 -2.04 -7.79 -2.22
C GLN A 121 -0.88 -8.12 -1.26
N ASP A 122 0.30 -8.37 -1.82
CA ASP A 122 1.53 -8.74 -1.11
C ASP A 122 2.62 -7.65 -1.25
N ASP A 123 2.23 -6.37 -1.29
CA ASP A 123 3.13 -5.21 -1.51
C ASP A 123 4.38 -5.20 -0.61
N GLY A 124 4.25 -5.65 0.65
CA GLY A 124 5.35 -5.72 1.60
C GLY A 124 6.32 -6.90 1.40
N ALA A 125 6.03 -7.85 0.50
CA ALA A 125 6.82 -9.07 0.34
C ALA A 125 8.24 -8.81 -0.14
N THR A 126 8.44 -7.83 -1.02
CA THR A 126 9.76 -7.45 -1.52
C THR A 126 10.61 -6.71 -0.48
N ASN A 127 9.99 -6.20 0.59
CA ASN A 127 10.65 -5.51 1.69
C ASN A 127 11.02 -6.45 2.85
N ALA A 128 10.44 -7.66 2.89
CA ALA A 128 10.66 -8.63 3.98
C ALA A 128 11.99 -9.39 3.86
N GLY A 129 12.56 -9.50 2.65
CA GLY A 129 13.75 -10.32 2.42
C GLY A 129 13.45 -11.83 2.28
N PRO A 130 14.47 -12.71 2.36
CA PRO A 130 14.30 -14.13 2.07
C PRO A 130 13.41 -14.84 3.11
N GLY A 131 12.26 -15.36 2.67
CA GLY A 131 11.22 -15.88 3.57
C GLY A 131 11.63 -17.08 4.43
N HIS A 132 12.59 -17.89 3.98
CA HIS A 132 13.10 -19.05 4.74
C HIS A 132 13.94 -18.66 5.97
N LEU A 133 14.35 -17.39 6.08
CA LEU A 133 15.10 -16.86 7.22
C LEU A 133 14.19 -16.32 8.32
N ILE A 134 12.90 -16.13 8.05
CA ILE A 134 11.94 -15.50 8.98
C ILE A 134 11.14 -16.61 9.65
N ASN A 135 11.57 -17.02 10.85
CA ASN A 135 11.02 -18.20 11.54
C ASN A 135 10.39 -17.89 12.90
N SER A 136 10.61 -16.69 13.42
CA SER A 136 10.16 -16.24 14.74
C SER A 136 9.93 -14.73 14.76
N GLU A 137 9.31 -14.23 15.82
CA GLU A 137 9.18 -12.78 16.05
C GLU A 137 10.55 -12.08 16.18
N ASP A 138 11.56 -12.75 16.75
CA ASP A 138 12.92 -12.22 16.86
C ASP A 138 13.55 -11.96 15.48
N ASP A 139 13.17 -12.74 14.45
CA ASP A 139 13.60 -12.50 13.06
C ASP A 139 12.86 -11.33 12.40
N ILE A 140 11.60 -11.08 12.78
CA ILE A 140 10.74 -10.01 12.23
C ILE A 140 11.18 -8.64 12.76
N ILE A 141 11.51 -8.52 14.04
CA ILE A 141 11.82 -7.26 14.73
C ILE A 141 12.87 -6.40 13.99
N PRO A 142 14.08 -6.91 13.65
CA PRO A 142 15.08 -6.10 12.97
C PRO A 142 14.59 -5.62 11.59
N LEU A 143 13.78 -6.42 10.89
CA LEU A 143 13.26 -6.08 9.56
C LEU A 143 12.22 -4.95 9.63
N ILE A 144 11.38 -4.92 10.66
CA ILE A 144 10.49 -3.78 10.93
C ILE A 144 11.30 -2.54 11.29
N LYS A 145 12.32 -2.69 12.15
CA LYS A 145 13.17 -1.56 12.60
C LYS A 145 14.01 -0.94 11.50
N ASN A 146 14.25 -1.63 10.38
CA ASN A 146 14.87 -1.02 9.21
C ASN A 146 14.05 0.14 8.62
N PHE A 147 12.73 0.13 8.81
CA PHE A 147 11.82 1.19 8.36
C PHE A 147 11.36 2.09 9.52
N ALA A 148 11.24 1.51 10.71
CA ALA A 148 10.69 2.18 11.89
C ALA A 148 11.59 1.97 13.12
N SER A 149 12.79 2.57 13.08
CA SER A 149 13.84 2.40 14.09
C SER A 149 13.41 2.77 15.52
N ASP A 150 12.47 3.71 15.64
CA ASP A 150 12.06 4.31 16.90
C ASP A 150 10.97 3.52 17.63
N LEU A 151 10.43 2.46 17.02
CA LEU A 151 9.44 1.61 17.67
C LEU A 151 10.01 1.00 18.95
N THR A 152 9.32 1.25 20.06
CA THR A 152 9.66 0.68 21.36
C THR A 152 9.29 -0.81 21.41
N PRO A 153 9.91 -1.59 22.32
CA PRO A 153 9.52 -3.00 22.52
C PRO A 153 8.02 -3.16 22.85
N GLU A 154 7.43 -2.21 23.58
CA GLU A 154 6.01 -2.21 23.89
C GLU A 154 5.14 -1.98 22.65
N GLN A 155 5.50 -1.02 21.79
CA GLN A 155 4.79 -0.78 20.54
C GLN A 155 4.91 -1.97 19.58
N ILE A 156 6.06 -2.63 19.52
CA ILE A 156 6.26 -3.86 18.73
C ILE A 156 5.39 -5.01 19.27
N SER A 157 5.35 -5.20 20.60
CA SER A 157 4.46 -6.20 21.22
C SER A 157 2.99 -5.93 20.89
N ASN A 158 2.57 -4.66 20.97
CA ASN A 158 1.21 -4.26 20.62
C ASN A 158 0.92 -4.45 19.11
N LEU A 159 1.89 -4.13 18.25
CA LEU A 159 1.83 -4.40 16.81
C LEU A 159 1.60 -5.90 16.56
N PHE A 160 2.38 -6.79 17.17
CA PHE A 160 2.16 -8.23 17.02
C PHE A 160 0.80 -8.67 17.53
N SER A 161 0.23 -7.98 18.51
CA SER A 161 -1.10 -8.28 19.02
C SER A 161 -2.24 -8.06 17.98
N HIS A 162 -2.04 -7.14 17.03
CA HIS A 162 -2.97 -6.89 15.92
C HIS A 162 -2.72 -7.80 14.69
N TYR A 163 -1.59 -8.51 14.67
CA TYR A 163 -1.17 -9.39 13.57
C TYR A 163 -0.88 -10.78 14.14
N GLN A 164 -1.90 -11.40 14.73
CA GLN A 164 -1.83 -12.72 15.34
C GLN A 164 -1.51 -13.79 14.30
N GLU A 165 -0.79 -14.85 14.69
CA GLU A 165 -0.46 -15.96 13.80
C GLU A 165 -1.70 -16.61 13.18
N GLU A 166 -2.77 -16.78 13.95
CA GLU A 166 -4.02 -17.38 13.48
C GLU A 166 -4.62 -16.66 12.26
N ASP A 167 -4.41 -15.36 12.14
CA ASP A 167 -4.90 -14.55 11.01
C ASP A 167 -4.27 -14.96 9.68
N PHE A 168 -3.09 -15.61 9.70
CA PHE A 168 -2.27 -15.94 8.53
C PHE A 168 -2.24 -17.43 8.21
N ARG A 169 -3.06 -18.24 8.89
CA ARG A 169 -3.15 -19.68 8.63
C ARG A 169 -3.60 -19.98 7.20
N TYR A 170 -4.52 -19.17 6.68
CA TYR A 170 -5.02 -19.35 5.32
C TYR A 170 -3.90 -19.21 4.27
N GLU A 171 -3.06 -18.20 4.41
CA GLU A 171 -1.91 -17.93 3.54
C GLU A 171 -0.89 -19.07 3.62
N LEU A 172 -0.55 -19.51 4.84
CA LEU A 172 0.38 -20.62 5.06
C LEU A 172 -0.14 -21.93 4.48
N ASP A 173 -1.40 -22.28 4.74
CA ASP A 173 -2.02 -23.50 4.22
C ASP A 173 -2.11 -23.48 2.69
N ASN A 174 -2.47 -22.33 2.11
CA ASN A 174 -2.54 -22.15 0.67
C ASN A 174 -1.14 -22.22 0.01
N TYR A 175 -0.10 -21.72 0.68
CA TYR A 175 1.28 -21.91 0.24
C TYR A 175 1.67 -23.39 0.29
N ASN A 176 1.46 -24.05 1.43
CA ASN A 176 1.81 -25.46 1.62
C ASN A 176 1.08 -26.41 0.68
N ALA A 177 -0.17 -26.10 0.31
CA ALA A 177 -0.96 -26.88 -0.63
C ALA A 177 -0.45 -26.77 -2.08
N ARG A 178 0.17 -25.64 -2.45
CA ARG A 178 0.63 -25.35 -3.82
C ARG A 178 2.12 -25.59 -4.03
N LYS A 179 2.90 -25.60 -2.95
CA LYS A 179 4.35 -25.69 -3.05
C LYS A 179 4.82 -27.05 -3.55
N GLU A 180 5.87 -27.05 -4.35
CA GLU A 180 6.58 -28.25 -4.78
C GLU A 180 7.57 -28.72 -3.71
N ASN A 181 8.01 -29.98 -3.77
CA ASN A 181 8.96 -30.53 -2.79
C ASN A 181 10.33 -29.84 -2.83
N SER A 182 10.71 -29.24 -3.96
CA SER A 182 11.96 -28.49 -4.14
C SER A 182 11.86 -27.04 -3.65
N GLU A 183 10.66 -26.54 -3.36
CA GLU A 183 10.43 -25.16 -2.91
C GLU A 183 10.63 -25.03 -1.39
N PRO A 184 11.13 -23.87 -0.91
CA PRO A 184 11.50 -23.71 0.49
C PRO A 184 10.31 -23.85 1.43
N ALA A 185 10.56 -24.33 2.65
CA ALA A 185 9.59 -24.19 3.73
C ALA A 185 9.55 -22.70 4.16
N ILE A 186 8.34 -22.19 4.36
CA ILE A 186 8.12 -20.79 4.76
C ILE A 186 7.27 -20.80 6.02
N SER A 187 7.68 -20.01 7.01
CA SER A 187 6.96 -19.87 8.27
C SER A 187 5.79 -18.91 8.13
N ILE A 188 4.81 -19.03 9.05
CA ILE A 188 3.71 -18.08 9.19
C ILE A 188 4.21 -16.64 9.40
N HIS A 189 5.37 -16.50 10.05
CA HIS A 189 6.01 -15.22 10.34
C HIS A 189 6.42 -14.44 9.10
N PHE A 190 6.67 -15.10 7.96
CA PHE A 190 6.86 -14.41 6.69
C PHE A 190 5.61 -13.65 6.30
N PHE A 191 4.45 -14.32 6.24
CA PHE A 191 3.18 -13.69 5.87
C PHE A 191 2.76 -12.59 6.87
N ARG A 192 3.04 -12.79 8.17
CA ARG A 192 2.87 -11.75 9.20
C ARG A 192 3.69 -10.51 8.86
N LEU A 193 4.99 -10.68 8.64
CA LEU A 193 5.90 -9.57 8.33
C LEU A 193 5.50 -8.86 7.02
N THR A 194 5.22 -9.59 5.94
CA THR A 194 4.85 -8.96 4.66
C THR A 194 3.59 -8.12 4.80
N ARG A 195 2.62 -8.57 5.60
CA ARG A 195 1.41 -7.81 5.88
C ARG A 195 1.65 -6.57 6.71
N ILE A 196 2.46 -6.68 7.77
CA ILE A 196 2.89 -5.53 8.58
C ILE A 196 3.56 -4.48 7.68
N LEU A 197 4.54 -4.89 6.86
CA LEU A 197 5.26 -3.99 5.97
C LEU A 197 4.34 -3.37 4.91
N ARG A 198 3.41 -4.14 4.35
CA ARG A 198 2.41 -3.63 3.41
C ARG A 198 1.59 -2.50 4.04
N ASP A 199 1.07 -2.75 5.23
CA ASP A 199 0.17 -1.85 5.92
C ASP A 199 0.91 -0.58 6.38
N MET A 200 2.15 -0.71 6.87
CA MET A 200 3.03 0.40 7.27
C MET A 200 3.52 1.25 6.09
N LEU A 201 3.94 0.64 4.99
CA LEU A 201 4.61 1.35 3.90
C LEU A 201 3.64 1.85 2.83
N PHE A 202 2.52 1.17 2.60
CA PHE A 202 1.68 1.42 1.42
C PHE A 202 0.21 1.64 1.75
N THR A 203 -0.44 0.67 2.40
CA THR A 203 -1.90 0.63 2.45
C THR A 203 -2.49 1.64 3.43
N CYS A 204 -2.06 1.68 4.70
CA CYS A 204 -2.75 2.47 5.71
C CYS A 204 -2.60 3.97 5.48
N SER A 205 -1.42 4.42 5.04
CA SER A 205 -1.20 5.83 4.68
C SER A 205 -2.05 6.26 3.47
N SER A 206 -2.26 5.36 2.49
CA SER A 206 -3.18 5.61 1.36
C SER A 206 -4.62 5.81 1.85
N LEU A 207 -5.06 4.95 2.77
CA LEU A 207 -6.40 5.02 3.37
C LEU A 207 -6.60 6.29 4.20
N HIS A 208 -5.64 6.61 5.06
CA HIS A 208 -5.71 7.79 5.93
C HIS A 208 -5.78 9.07 5.11
N PHE A 209 -4.85 9.27 4.17
CA PHE A 209 -4.87 10.46 3.33
C PHE A 209 -6.06 10.49 2.39
N GLY A 210 -6.44 9.35 1.80
CA GLY A 210 -7.62 9.24 0.94
C GLY A 210 -8.91 9.65 1.67
N ARG A 211 -9.08 9.24 2.93
CA ARG A 211 -10.19 9.70 3.78
C ARG A 211 -10.15 11.19 4.06
N ALA A 212 -8.97 11.74 4.37
CA ALA A 212 -8.81 13.18 4.60
C ALA A 212 -9.20 14.00 3.35
N VAL A 213 -8.73 13.58 2.17
CA VAL A 213 -9.08 14.22 0.89
C VAL A 213 -10.57 14.12 0.60
N ALA A 214 -11.15 12.91 0.74
CA ALA A 214 -12.57 12.70 0.49
C ALA A 214 -13.46 13.56 1.41
N GLN A 215 -13.16 13.59 2.71
CA GLN A 215 -13.92 14.38 3.68
C GLN A 215 -13.81 15.87 3.39
N GLN A 216 -12.59 16.39 3.24
CA GLN A 216 -12.40 17.84 3.12
C GLN A 216 -12.80 18.39 1.75
N SER A 217 -12.62 17.62 0.68
CA SER A 217 -13.05 18.05 -0.65
C SER A 217 -14.58 18.08 -0.75
N LYS A 218 -15.28 17.10 -0.15
CA LYS A 218 -16.75 17.10 -0.13
C LYS A 218 -17.35 18.27 0.67
N LEU A 219 -16.63 18.82 1.65
CA LEU A 219 -17.06 20.03 2.35
C LEU A 219 -17.02 21.28 1.46
N LEU A 220 -16.23 21.26 0.38
CA LEU A 220 -16.08 22.37 -0.56
C LEU A 220 -16.94 22.16 -1.82
N ASP A 221 -16.98 20.93 -2.32
CA ASP A 221 -17.70 20.52 -3.52
C ASP A 221 -18.45 19.20 -3.28
N ASN A 222 -19.78 19.27 -3.22
CA ASN A 222 -20.63 18.09 -3.04
C ASN A 222 -20.58 17.14 -4.25
N ASP A 223 -20.20 17.65 -5.43
CA ASP A 223 -20.09 16.88 -6.68
C ASP A 223 -18.66 16.36 -6.91
N PHE A 224 -17.77 16.48 -5.92
CA PHE A 224 -16.41 15.99 -5.98
C PHE A 224 -16.36 14.51 -6.38
N ALA A 225 -15.64 14.20 -7.48
CA ALA A 225 -15.56 12.87 -8.08
C ALA A 225 -15.00 11.77 -7.14
N GLY A 226 -14.41 12.17 -6.02
CA GLY A 226 -14.11 11.30 -4.90
C GLY A 226 -12.70 10.73 -4.89
N VAL A 227 -12.46 9.91 -3.88
CA VAL A 227 -11.26 9.08 -3.77
C VAL A 227 -11.67 7.63 -3.93
N HIS A 228 -11.02 6.91 -4.83
CA HIS A 228 -11.29 5.52 -5.17
C HIS A 228 -10.11 4.66 -4.73
N LEU A 229 -10.40 3.43 -4.29
CA LEU A 229 -9.39 2.54 -3.72
C LEU A 229 -9.40 1.18 -4.44
N TYR A 230 -8.24 0.60 -4.73
CA TYR A 230 -8.15 -0.77 -5.20
C TYR A 230 -7.09 -1.61 -4.50
N VAL A 231 -7.28 -2.93 -4.55
CA VAL A 231 -6.25 -3.92 -4.26
C VAL A 231 -6.04 -4.80 -5.49
N LEU A 232 -4.80 -4.86 -5.97
CA LEU A 232 -4.43 -5.78 -7.05
C LEU A 232 -4.19 -7.16 -6.44
N ASN A 233 -4.88 -8.17 -6.97
CA ASN A 233 -4.83 -9.55 -6.50
C ASN A 233 -4.39 -10.53 -7.60
N GLN A 234 -3.69 -10.03 -8.62
CA GLN A 234 -3.11 -10.81 -9.72
C GLN A 234 -1.79 -10.21 -10.15
N SER A 235 -0.80 -11.05 -10.50
CA SER A 235 0.52 -10.56 -10.95
C SER A 235 1.09 -11.41 -12.07
N MET A 236 1.56 -10.72 -13.11
CA MET A 236 2.40 -11.29 -14.18
C MET A 236 3.80 -11.67 -13.66
N LEU A 237 4.22 -11.13 -12.50
CA LEU A 237 5.52 -11.40 -11.87
C LEU A 237 5.53 -12.72 -11.07
N THR A 238 4.36 -13.26 -10.68
CA THR A 238 4.28 -14.50 -9.87
C THR A 238 5.09 -15.66 -10.47
N PRO A 239 5.01 -15.95 -11.80
CA PRO A 239 5.84 -16.99 -12.41
C PRO A 239 7.36 -16.70 -12.38
N LEU A 240 7.78 -15.43 -12.39
CA LEU A 240 9.19 -15.06 -12.24
C LEU A 240 9.69 -15.33 -10.83
N TRP A 241 8.90 -14.95 -9.82
CA TRP A 241 9.23 -15.20 -8.43
C TRP A 241 9.35 -16.70 -8.14
N LYS A 242 8.44 -17.51 -8.70
CA LYS A 242 8.55 -18.97 -8.64
C LYS A 242 9.86 -19.48 -9.28
N ARG A 243 10.20 -19.02 -10.48
CA ARG A 243 11.47 -19.39 -11.15
C ARG A 243 12.72 -18.94 -10.38
N ALA A 244 12.63 -17.84 -9.63
CA ALA A 244 13.70 -17.34 -8.77
C ALA A 244 13.80 -18.09 -7.41
N GLY A 245 13.00 -19.13 -7.19
CA GLY A 245 12.97 -19.87 -5.92
C GLY A 245 12.26 -19.14 -4.78
N MET A 246 11.43 -18.14 -5.11
CA MET A 246 10.67 -17.32 -4.16
C MET A 246 9.15 -17.36 -4.44
N PRO A 247 8.53 -18.54 -4.58
CA PRO A 247 7.10 -18.68 -4.92
C PRO A 247 6.15 -18.07 -3.89
N TYR A 248 6.65 -17.77 -2.68
CA TYR A 248 5.91 -17.19 -1.57
C TYR A 248 5.69 -15.68 -1.67
N ILE A 249 6.32 -14.98 -2.63
CA ILE A 249 6.19 -13.52 -2.78
C ILE A 249 4.79 -13.11 -3.26
N GLY A 250 4.12 -13.94 -4.06
CA GLY A 250 2.76 -13.67 -4.53
C GLY A 250 2.64 -12.44 -5.44
N VAL A 251 1.64 -11.60 -5.17
CA VAL A 251 1.33 -10.38 -5.93
C VAL A 251 2.17 -9.24 -5.36
N SER A 252 3.42 -9.16 -5.83
CA SER A 252 4.44 -8.24 -5.28
C SER A 252 4.21 -6.78 -5.64
N HIS A 253 4.93 -5.92 -4.93
CA HIS A 253 5.11 -4.52 -5.29
C HIS A 253 5.42 -4.30 -6.77
N GLY A 254 4.77 -3.30 -7.36
CA GLY A 254 4.94 -2.91 -8.76
C GLY A 254 4.20 -3.77 -9.78
N SER A 255 3.49 -4.84 -9.37
CA SER A 255 2.76 -5.74 -10.28
C SER A 255 1.75 -5.01 -11.18
N ASP A 256 1.14 -3.95 -10.66
CA ASP A 256 0.14 -3.10 -11.29
C ASP A 256 0.65 -2.45 -12.57
N HIS A 257 1.96 -2.17 -12.62
CA HIS A 257 2.64 -1.54 -13.75
C HIS A 257 2.41 -2.34 -15.04
N ASN A 258 2.57 -3.66 -14.99
CA ASN A 258 2.42 -4.49 -16.19
C ASN A 258 0.99 -4.45 -16.75
N TYR A 259 -0.02 -4.26 -15.89
CA TYR A 259 -1.40 -4.15 -16.33
C TYR A 259 -1.75 -2.76 -16.85
N ILE A 260 -1.29 -1.68 -16.20
CA ILE A 260 -1.65 -0.31 -16.59
C ILE A 260 -1.00 0.14 -17.90
N PHE A 261 0.09 -0.52 -18.30
CA PHE A 261 0.76 -0.32 -19.59
C PHE A 261 0.30 -1.32 -20.67
N GLY A 262 -0.96 -1.78 -20.59
CA GLY A 262 -1.59 -2.57 -21.66
C GLY A 262 -1.04 -3.98 -21.82
N GLY A 263 -0.52 -4.57 -20.75
CA GLY A 263 0.04 -5.92 -20.74
C GLY A 263 1.50 -5.93 -21.17
N HIS A 264 2.16 -4.79 -21.24
CA HIS A 264 3.58 -4.74 -21.58
C HIS A 264 4.41 -5.43 -20.47
N PHE A 265 4.96 -6.59 -20.81
CA PHE A 265 5.70 -7.45 -19.90
C PHE A 265 6.99 -7.95 -20.54
N PRO A 266 8.07 -7.14 -20.56
CA PRO A 266 9.34 -7.50 -21.20
C PRO A 266 10.04 -8.68 -20.51
N GLU A 267 9.67 -9.02 -19.27
CA GLU A 267 10.26 -10.08 -18.48
C GLU A 267 9.73 -11.49 -18.80
N GLY A 268 8.66 -11.61 -19.59
CA GLY A 268 8.07 -12.91 -19.90
C GLY A 268 6.87 -12.90 -20.85
N GLU A 269 6.13 -14.00 -20.84
CA GLU A 269 4.89 -14.14 -21.62
C GLU A 269 3.68 -13.69 -20.81
N VAL A 270 2.75 -13.01 -21.48
CA VAL A 270 1.49 -12.55 -20.90
C VAL A 270 0.44 -13.63 -21.11
N SER A 271 -0.20 -14.11 -20.04
CA SER A 271 -1.29 -15.08 -20.17
C SER A 271 -2.54 -14.42 -20.78
N PRO A 272 -3.44 -15.17 -21.44
CA PRO A 272 -4.70 -14.61 -21.93
C PRO A 272 -5.54 -13.93 -20.83
N ALA A 273 -5.52 -14.47 -19.61
CA ALA A 273 -6.22 -13.88 -18.47
C ALA A 273 -5.58 -12.57 -17.99
N ASP A 274 -4.25 -12.48 -18.03
CA ASP A 274 -3.53 -11.23 -17.71
C ASP A 274 -3.77 -10.15 -18.76
N GLN A 275 -3.81 -10.54 -20.04
CA GLN A 275 -4.12 -9.64 -21.14
C GLN A 275 -5.55 -9.09 -21.02
N GLU A 276 -6.54 -9.95 -20.76
CA GLU A 276 -7.92 -9.52 -20.57
C GLU A 276 -8.06 -8.57 -19.36
N LEU A 277 -7.40 -8.90 -18.23
CA LEU A 277 -7.42 -8.04 -17.05
C LEU A 277 -6.77 -6.68 -17.34
N SER A 278 -5.65 -6.66 -18.05
CA SER A 278 -4.96 -5.43 -18.44
C SER A 278 -5.85 -4.54 -19.30
N GLU A 279 -6.54 -5.09 -20.31
CA GLU A 279 -7.44 -4.33 -21.18
C GLU A 279 -8.57 -3.66 -20.38
N LYS A 280 -9.17 -4.38 -19.42
CA LYS A 280 -10.21 -3.81 -18.54
C LYS A 280 -9.62 -2.73 -17.63
N PHE A 281 -8.45 -2.99 -17.04
CA PHE A 281 -7.82 -2.07 -16.10
C PHE A 281 -7.39 -0.76 -16.77
N VAL A 282 -6.79 -0.82 -17.97
CA VAL A 282 -6.39 0.35 -18.76
C VAL A 282 -7.58 1.21 -19.15
N LYS A 283 -8.75 0.61 -19.46
CA LYS A 283 -9.96 1.40 -19.74
C LYS A 283 -10.38 2.24 -18.54
N SER A 284 -10.36 1.68 -17.33
CA SER A 284 -10.67 2.44 -16.10
C SER A 284 -9.61 3.49 -15.82
N PHE A 285 -8.32 3.20 -16.04
CA PHE A 285 -7.24 4.18 -15.92
C PHE A 285 -7.42 5.36 -16.89
N ALA A 286 -7.66 5.07 -18.17
CA ALA A 286 -7.88 6.09 -19.19
C ALA A 286 -9.18 6.89 -18.95
N ALA A 287 -10.24 6.24 -18.49
CA ALA A 287 -11.49 6.89 -18.08
C ALA A 287 -11.25 7.88 -16.93
N PHE A 288 -10.49 7.46 -15.92
CA PHE A 288 -10.12 8.31 -14.80
C PHE A 288 -9.27 9.48 -15.26
N ALA A 289 -8.24 9.26 -16.08
CA ALA A 289 -7.40 10.32 -16.64
C ALA A 289 -8.20 11.34 -17.48
N TYR A 290 -9.30 10.92 -18.11
CA TYR A 290 -10.15 11.80 -18.92
C TYR A 290 -11.20 12.56 -18.07
N THR A 291 -11.74 11.93 -17.03
CA THR A 291 -12.95 12.45 -16.33
C THR A 291 -12.84 12.59 -14.82
N GLY A 292 -11.84 11.99 -14.20
CA GLY A 292 -11.67 11.90 -12.74
C GLY A 292 -12.49 10.77 -12.12
N ASN A 293 -13.13 9.92 -12.93
CA ASN A 293 -13.95 8.80 -12.47
C ASN A 293 -13.55 7.49 -13.18
N PRO A 294 -13.19 6.42 -12.43
CA PRO A 294 -12.78 5.14 -13.03
C PRO A 294 -13.95 4.27 -13.56
N ASN A 295 -15.21 4.65 -13.32
CA ASN A 295 -16.41 3.85 -13.60
C ASN A 295 -16.98 3.95 -15.03
N LEU A 296 -16.28 4.57 -15.97
CA LEU A 296 -16.83 4.75 -17.32
C LEU A 296 -16.70 3.49 -18.21
N SER A 297 -16.19 2.39 -17.67
CA SER A 297 -16.10 1.13 -18.41
C SER A 297 -17.48 0.50 -18.62
N ARG A 298 -17.68 -0.13 -19.79
CA ARG A 298 -18.86 -0.99 -20.03
C ARG A 298 -18.71 -2.39 -19.43
N ASP A 299 -17.54 -2.68 -18.86
CA ASP A 299 -17.21 -3.97 -18.26
C ASP A 299 -17.79 -4.04 -16.85
N ALA A 300 -18.73 -4.97 -16.61
CA ALA A 300 -19.46 -5.10 -15.34
C ALA A 300 -18.54 -5.23 -14.12
N ASP A 301 -17.37 -5.85 -14.29
CA ASP A 301 -16.38 -6.05 -13.22
C ASP A 301 -15.72 -4.74 -12.74
N PHE A 302 -15.86 -3.64 -13.48
CA PHE A 302 -15.24 -2.32 -13.23
C PHE A 302 -16.27 -1.16 -13.25
N GLN A 303 -17.57 -1.47 -13.22
CA GLN A 303 -18.64 -0.47 -13.29
C GLN A 303 -19.04 0.14 -11.94
N ASP A 304 -18.74 -0.56 -10.85
CA ASP A 304 -19.12 -0.17 -9.49
C ASP A 304 -17.88 -0.04 -8.62
N TRP A 305 -17.00 0.90 -8.96
CA TRP A 305 -15.86 1.30 -8.14
C TRP A 305 -16.29 2.44 -7.21
N PRO A 306 -16.69 2.15 -5.97
CA PRO A 306 -17.23 3.15 -5.05
C PRO A 306 -16.18 4.15 -4.57
N ALA A 307 -16.59 5.42 -4.45
CA ALA A 307 -15.77 6.43 -3.80
C ALA A 307 -15.84 6.32 -2.26
N VAL A 308 -14.75 6.71 -1.61
CA VAL A 308 -14.67 6.87 -0.16
C VAL A 308 -15.71 7.89 0.31
N GLY A 309 -16.52 7.49 1.30
CA GLY A 309 -17.58 8.32 1.88
C GLY A 309 -18.80 8.51 0.96
N GLU A 310 -19.03 7.64 -0.02
CA GLU A 310 -20.23 7.63 -0.87
C GLU A 310 -21.33 6.69 -0.33
N GLY A 311 -22.58 7.18 -0.35
CA GLY A 311 -23.79 6.46 0.08
C GLY A 311 -24.26 6.75 1.52
N GLU A 312 -25.46 6.29 1.89
CA GLU A 312 -26.07 6.47 3.24
C GLU A 312 -25.22 5.88 4.38
N ARG A 313 -24.28 4.98 4.03
CA ARG A 313 -23.34 4.31 4.95
C ARG A 313 -21.97 5.01 5.07
N ALA A 314 -21.83 6.24 4.54
CA ALA A 314 -20.60 7.02 4.65
C ALA A 314 -20.14 7.28 6.10
N ALA A 315 -21.02 7.12 7.08
CA ALA A 315 -20.74 7.29 8.51
C ALA A 315 -20.17 6.03 9.21
N SER A 316 -20.19 4.84 8.60
CA SER A 316 -19.97 3.57 9.32
C SER A 316 -18.55 3.00 9.29
N GLY A 317 -17.52 3.81 9.04
CA GLY A 317 -16.12 3.33 9.08
C GLY A 317 -15.79 2.27 8.02
N GLU A 318 -16.61 2.16 6.97
CA GLU A 318 -16.39 1.21 5.88
C GLU A 318 -15.21 1.64 4.99
N ILE A 319 -14.53 0.67 4.40
CA ILE A 319 -13.53 0.88 3.35
C ILE A 319 -14.10 0.31 2.05
N PRO A 320 -14.60 1.17 1.13
CA PRO A 320 -14.92 0.76 -0.24
C PRO A 320 -13.64 0.42 -0.99
N LEU A 321 -13.59 -0.75 -1.64
CA LEU A 321 -12.43 -1.23 -2.41
C LEU A 321 -12.89 -1.89 -3.70
N GLN A 322 -12.12 -1.69 -4.76
CA GLN A 322 -12.17 -2.52 -5.97
C GLN A 322 -11.09 -3.60 -5.88
N VAL A 323 -11.48 -4.87 -5.94
CA VAL A 323 -10.53 -5.98 -6.14
C VAL A 323 -10.24 -6.09 -7.63
N ILE A 324 -8.96 -6.14 -8.01
CA ILE A 324 -8.53 -6.26 -9.40
C ILE A 324 -7.84 -7.61 -9.59
N GLY A 325 -8.50 -8.50 -10.34
CA GLY A 325 -8.00 -9.83 -10.68
C GLY A 325 -8.06 -10.84 -9.53
N GLY A 326 -7.35 -11.94 -9.72
CA GLY A 326 -7.23 -13.02 -8.74
C GLY A 326 -8.28 -14.12 -8.93
N PRO A 327 -8.26 -15.16 -8.08
CA PRO A 327 -9.04 -16.38 -8.28
C PRO A 327 -10.56 -16.19 -8.19
N LEU A 328 -11.02 -15.06 -7.64
CA LEU A 328 -12.43 -14.72 -7.50
C LEU A 328 -12.88 -13.61 -8.48
N GLY A 329 -12.02 -13.25 -9.44
CA GLY A 329 -12.25 -12.18 -10.40
C GLY A 329 -12.22 -10.78 -9.78
N SER A 330 -12.41 -9.77 -10.64
CA SER A 330 -12.50 -8.37 -10.20
C SER A 330 -13.89 -8.01 -9.65
N GLY A 331 -13.96 -6.98 -8.81
CA GLY A 331 -15.22 -6.35 -8.44
C GLY A 331 -15.16 -5.56 -7.13
N SER A 332 -16.25 -4.83 -6.88
CA SER A 332 -16.45 -4.02 -5.69
C SER A 332 -16.58 -4.85 -4.41
N CYS A 333 -16.04 -4.32 -3.31
CA CYS A 333 -16.21 -4.81 -1.94
C CYS A 333 -16.27 -3.63 -0.96
N ARG A 334 -16.89 -3.84 0.21
CA ARG A 334 -16.93 -2.86 1.31
C ARG A 334 -16.55 -3.57 2.62
N VAL A 335 -15.36 -3.28 3.14
CA VAL A 335 -14.82 -3.88 4.37
C VAL A 335 -15.27 -3.07 5.57
N ARG A 336 -15.64 -3.72 6.67
CA ARG A 336 -16.12 -3.08 7.91
C ARG A 336 -15.18 -3.38 9.08
N SER A 337 -15.29 -2.58 10.14
CA SER A 337 -14.76 -2.96 11.46
C SER A 337 -15.65 -4.05 12.04
N ASP A 338 -15.04 -5.09 12.64
CA ASP A 338 -15.75 -6.19 13.30
C ASP A 338 -16.51 -5.66 14.54
N GLY A 339 -17.73 -5.19 14.29
CA GLY A 339 -18.64 -4.65 15.30
C GLY A 339 -20.09 -4.46 14.82
N SER A 340 -20.40 -4.79 13.56
CA SER A 340 -21.76 -4.77 13.02
C SER A 340 -22.02 -6.01 12.15
N ASP A 341 -22.68 -7.00 12.77
CA ASP A 341 -23.26 -8.20 12.16
C ASP A 341 -22.34 -9.04 11.27
N GLY A 342 -21.45 -9.79 11.92
CA GLY A 342 -20.96 -11.06 11.38
C GLY A 342 -22.12 -12.04 11.27
N GLY A 343 -22.89 -11.95 10.18
CA GLY A 343 -23.81 -12.99 9.75
C GLY A 343 -23.00 -14.26 9.51
N LYS A 344 -22.99 -15.16 10.50
CA LYS A 344 -22.38 -16.48 10.40
C LYS A 344 -23.02 -17.22 9.22
N TRP A 345 -22.37 -17.24 8.07
CA TRP A 345 -22.70 -18.20 7.03
C TRP A 345 -22.06 -19.53 7.39
N ALA A 346 -22.80 -20.38 8.09
CA ALA A 346 -22.45 -21.79 8.23
C ALA A 346 -22.79 -22.51 6.91
N PRO A 347 -21.83 -23.18 6.24
CA PRO A 347 -22.14 -23.94 5.04
C PRO A 347 -22.80 -25.26 5.44
N GLY A 348 -24.10 -25.37 5.16
CA GLY A 348 -24.84 -26.62 5.15
C GLY A 348 -25.94 -26.68 6.19
N GLU A 349 -27.09 -26.07 5.89
CA GLU A 349 -28.39 -26.56 6.34
C GLU A 349 -29.44 -26.22 5.28
N ASP A 350 -30.14 -27.25 4.82
CA ASP A 350 -31.22 -27.22 3.86
C ASP A 350 -32.43 -26.58 4.57
N VAL A 351 -32.76 -25.32 4.28
CA VAL A 351 -33.92 -24.65 4.88
C VAL A 351 -34.88 -24.20 3.78
N SER A 352 -35.97 -24.95 3.73
CA SER A 352 -37.20 -24.75 2.99
C SER A 352 -37.68 -23.29 2.96
N GLN A 353 -38.19 -22.90 1.79
CA GLN A 353 -38.95 -21.66 1.55
C GLN A 353 -39.98 -21.37 2.66
N GLN A 354 -39.87 -20.19 3.27
CA GLN A 354 -41.02 -19.51 3.87
C GLN A 354 -41.28 -18.21 3.12
N ILE A 355 -42.43 -18.17 2.46
CA ILE A 355 -43.01 -16.99 1.81
C ILE A 355 -43.64 -16.12 2.89
N ILE A 356 -43.12 -14.91 3.13
CA ILE A 356 -43.86 -13.85 3.83
C ILE A 356 -43.55 -12.48 3.19
N GLY A 357 -44.57 -11.94 2.51
CA GLY A 357 -45.04 -10.55 2.64
C GLY A 357 -44.12 -9.37 2.29
N GLU A 358 -44.34 -8.82 1.10
CA GLU A 358 -44.30 -7.40 0.68
C GLU A 358 -43.67 -6.37 1.64
N GLY A 359 -42.58 -5.74 1.18
CA GLY A 359 -42.10 -4.47 1.75
C GLY A 359 -40.60 -4.28 1.89
N VAL A 360 -39.76 -5.19 1.39
CA VAL A 360 -38.30 -5.06 1.44
C VAL A 360 -37.78 -4.97 0.01
N GLY A 361 -37.16 -3.83 -0.32
CA GLY A 361 -36.41 -3.72 -1.57
C GLY A 361 -35.38 -4.84 -1.60
N TYR A 362 -35.47 -5.72 -2.60
CA TYR A 362 -34.46 -6.72 -2.85
C TYR A 362 -33.15 -5.97 -3.18
N GLU A 363 -32.29 -5.75 -2.19
CA GLU A 363 -30.85 -5.62 -2.46
C GLU A 363 -30.50 -6.85 -3.30
N SER A 364 -29.94 -6.63 -4.49
CA SER A 364 -29.59 -7.69 -5.44
C SER A 364 -28.82 -8.80 -4.71
N MET A 365 -29.23 -10.06 -4.87
CA MET A 365 -28.48 -11.19 -4.31
C MET A 365 -27.02 -11.09 -4.73
N LYS A 366 -26.12 -10.87 -3.75
CA LYS A 366 -24.67 -10.83 -3.96
C LYS A 366 -24.22 -12.14 -4.60
N SER A 367 -23.37 -12.07 -5.61
CA SER A 367 -22.85 -13.29 -6.26
C SER A 367 -21.98 -14.09 -5.28
N LYS A 368 -21.88 -15.41 -5.47
CA LYS A 368 -20.98 -16.26 -4.66
C LYS A 368 -19.53 -15.74 -4.67
N ALA A 369 -19.07 -15.22 -5.81
CA ALA A 369 -17.73 -14.65 -5.95
C ALA A 369 -17.56 -13.38 -5.11
N GLU A 370 -18.56 -12.50 -5.11
CA GLU A 370 -18.57 -11.28 -4.30
C GLU A 370 -18.53 -11.58 -2.79
N ALA A 371 -19.34 -12.54 -2.32
CA ALA A 371 -19.34 -12.95 -0.92
C ALA A 371 -17.99 -13.54 -0.48
N LEU A 372 -17.35 -14.34 -1.35
CA LEU A 372 -16.02 -14.89 -1.08
C LEU A 372 -14.92 -13.81 -1.10
N ARG A 373 -15.00 -12.82 -2.01
CA ARG A 373 -14.06 -11.68 -2.03
C ARG A 373 -14.14 -10.89 -0.73
N LEU A 374 -15.36 -10.57 -0.29
CA LEU A 374 -15.56 -9.87 0.98
C LEU A 374 -14.98 -10.68 2.16
N GLN A 375 -15.26 -11.99 2.22
CA GLN A 375 -14.69 -12.84 3.26
C GLN A 375 -13.15 -12.86 3.26
N GLN A 376 -12.51 -12.82 2.08
CA GLN A 376 -11.04 -12.74 1.99
C GLN A 376 -10.53 -11.41 2.56
N LEU A 377 -11.18 -10.30 2.22
CA LEU A 377 -10.79 -8.97 2.67
C LEU A 377 -11.06 -8.73 4.17
N GLU A 378 -12.14 -9.28 4.72
CA GLU A 378 -12.46 -9.15 6.15
C GLU A 378 -11.39 -9.80 7.04
N ARG A 379 -10.79 -10.92 6.61
CA ARG A 379 -9.66 -11.56 7.32
C ARG A 379 -8.43 -10.65 7.42
N GLU A 380 -8.31 -9.65 6.56
CA GLU A 380 -7.19 -8.72 6.61
C GLU A 380 -7.28 -7.76 7.78
N LYS A 381 -8.46 -7.61 8.41
CA LYS A 381 -8.71 -6.67 9.50
C LYS A 381 -8.23 -5.25 9.20
N LEU A 382 -8.41 -4.83 7.95
CA LEU A 382 -7.80 -3.61 7.40
C LEU A 382 -8.18 -2.35 8.20
N VAL A 383 -9.43 -2.26 8.64
CA VAL A 383 -9.91 -1.11 9.44
C VAL A 383 -9.19 -1.03 10.79
N GLU A 384 -9.10 -2.15 11.51
CA GLU A 384 -8.47 -2.23 12.83
C GLU A 384 -6.96 -2.00 12.75
N ARG A 385 -6.28 -2.73 11.86
CA ARG A 385 -4.83 -2.65 11.68
C ARG A 385 -4.40 -1.26 11.24
N CYS A 386 -5.11 -0.63 10.30
CA CYS A 386 -4.76 0.72 9.89
C CYS A 386 -5.05 1.78 10.94
N ALA A 387 -6.12 1.63 11.75
CA ALA A 387 -6.34 2.52 12.88
C ALA A 387 -5.17 2.45 13.89
N PHE A 388 -4.64 1.24 14.14
CA PHE A 388 -3.46 1.06 14.97
C PHE A 388 -2.20 1.68 14.36
N ILE A 389 -1.91 1.39 13.08
CA ILE A 389 -0.74 1.96 12.37
C ILE A 389 -0.79 3.49 12.33
N ASP A 390 -1.97 4.09 12.08
CA ASP A 390 -2.14 5.54 12.11
C ASP A 390 -1.86 6.13 13.51
N GLY A 391 -2.18 5.39 14.57
CA GLY A 391 -1.85 5.72 15.96
C GLY A 391 -0.33 5.73 16.24
N LEU A 392 0.48 5.09 15.40
CA LEU A 392 1.94 5.10 15.49
C LEU A 392 2.60 6.23 14.68
N SER A 393 1.82 7.10 14.03
CA SER A 393 2.32 8.10 13.08
C SER A 393 3.47 8.96 13.63
N GLU A 394 3.45 9.34 14.92
CA GLU A 394 4.54 10.13 15.52
C GLU A 394 5.85 9.35 15.58
N THR A 395 5.78 8.09 16.02
CA THR A 395 6.94 7.20 16.09
C THR A 395 7.45 6.79 14.71
N LEU A 396 6.55 6.61 13.75
CA LEU A 396 6.90 6.32 12.35
C LEU A 396 7.45 7.56 11.62
N GLY A 397 7.32 8.75 12.20
CA GLY A 397 7.78 10.01 11.60
C GLY A 397 6.99 10.43 10.37
N VAL A 398 5.77 9.89 10.20
CA VAL A 398 4.88 10.17 9.07
C VAL A 398 3.72 11.02 9.46
#